data_AF-A0A4Q0PG19-F1
#
_entry.id   AF-A0A4Q0PG19-F1
#
_cell.length_a   1.000
_cell.length_b   1.000
_cell.length_c   1.000
_cell.angle_alpha   90.00
_cell.angle_beta   90.00
_cell.angle_gamma   90.00
#
_symmetry.space_group_name_H-M   'P 1'
#
loop_
_entity.id
_entity.type
_entity.pdbx_description
1 polymer ?
#
loop_
_entity_poly.entity_id
_entity_poly.type
_entity_poly.pdbx_seq_one_letter_code
_entity_poly.pdbx_strand_id
1 'polypeptide(L)'
;MRIKLDKFVLAIIILIIVAYFFPEWGLDTSPVPLDLIGTIGISLIFFFYGLKLSPQKLKAGLSNYKLHILVQASTFLLFPLLILLFRPLIQNEEQEILWLAFFFLAVLPSTVSSSVVMVSIAKGNIPAAIFNASISGIIGIAITPLWMGHFVNEIRSDFDFSTIYSKLLLQILLPVIVGVLLQKYWGDFMRKHNSKLTLFDKSIIQTANHWICR
;
A
#
# COMPACT_ATOMS: atom_id res chain seq x y z
N MET A 1 9.91 -8.35 30.10
CA MET A 1 9.09 -7.86 28.97
C MET A 1 7.97 -8.86 28.69
N ARG A 2 6.70 -8.52 28.95
CA ARG A 2 5.57 -9.36 28.50
C ARG A 2 5.35 -9.09 27.01
N ILE A 3 5.65 -10.08 26.16
CA ILE A 3 5.28 -10.05 24.75
C ILE A 3 3.75 -10.10 24.72
N LYS A 4 3.11 -8.95 24.56
CA LYS A 4 1.68 -8.89 24.25
C LYS A 4 1.55 -9.28 22.79
N LEU A 5 1.29 -10.56 22.53
CA LEU A 5 1.03 -11.04 21.19
C LEU A 5 -0.22 -10.31 20.67
N ASP A 6 -0.06 -9.49 19.62
CA ASP A 6 -1.20 -8.84 19.00
C ASP A 6 -2.07 -9.92 18.38
N LYS A 7 -3.37 -9.91 18.71
CA LYS A 7 -4.37 -10.83 18.14
C LYS A 7 -4.35 -10.80 16.61
N PHE A 8 -3.97 -9.67 16.02
CA PHE A 8 -3.74 -9.51 14.59
C PHE A 8 -2.60 -10.40 14.08
N VAL A 9 -1.44 -10.39 14.74
CA VAL A 9 -0.27 -11.21 14.37
C VAL A 9 -0.60 -12.69 14.55
N LEU A 10 -1.26 -13.06 15.66
CA LEU A 10 -1.70 -14.44 15.89
C LEU A 10 -2.61 -14.92 14.76
N ALA A 11 -3.56 -14.09 14.34
CA ALA A 11 -4.49 -14.43 13.28
C ALA A 11 -3.83 -14.54 11.89
N ILE A 12 -2.82 -13.71 11.59
CA ILE A 12 -2.01 -13.89 10.36
C ILE A 12 -1.30 -15.24 10.38
N ILE A 13 -0.70 -15.62 11.51
CA ILE A 13 0.00 -16.92 11.64
C ILE A 13 -0.99 -18.08 11.45
N ILE A 14 -2.16 -18.04 12.09
CA ILE A 14 -3.20 -19.06 11.93
C ILE A 14 -3.64 -19.16 10.48
N LEU A 15 -3.84 -18.02 9.81
CA LEU A 15 -4.25 -17.99 8.42
C LEU A 15 -3.20 -18.61 7.48
N ILE A 16 -1.92 -18.30 7.68
CA ILE A 16 -0.82 -18.89 6.90
C ILE A 16 -0.81 -20.41 7.06
N ILE A 17 -1.00 -20.90 8.29
CA ILE A 17 -1.07 -22.34 8.58
C ILE A 17 -2.26 -22.97 7.86
N VAL A 18 -3.44 -22.35 7.92
CA VAL A 18 -4.64 -22.86 7.22
C VAL A 18 -4.44 -22.88 5.70
N ALA A 19 -3.86 -21.82 5.12
CA ALA A 19 -3.57 -21.75 3.69
C ALA A 19 -2.57 -22.82 3.24
N TYR A 20 -1.60 -23.17 4.10
CA TYR A 20 -0.64 -24.25 3.84
C TYR A 20 -1.32 -25.64 3.79
N PHE A 21 -2.31 -25.89 4.65
CA PHE A 21 -3.02 -27.18 4.70
C PHE A 21 -4.16 -27.29 3.68
N PHE A 22 -4.76 -26.18 3.26
CA PHE A 22 -5.89 -26.16 2.30
C PHE A 22 -5.59 -25.26 1.08
N PRO A 23 -4.57 -25.59 0.26
CA PRO A 23 -4.22 -24.78 -0.92
C PRO A 23 -5.28 -24.85 -2.03
N GLU A 24 -6.08 -25.92 -2.07
CA GLU A 24 -7.06 -26.18 -3.14
C GLU A 24 -8.23 -25.17 -3.15
N TRP A 25 -8.49 -24.49 -2.03
CA TRP A 25 -9.57 -23.51 -1.94
C TRP A 25 -9.29 -22.26 -2.77
N GLY A 26 -8.02 -21.92 -3.02
CA GLY A 26 -7.60 -20.77 -3.83
C GLY A 26 -7.41 -21.06 -5.32
N LEU A 27 -7.74 -22.26 -5.79
CA LEU A 27 -7.69 -22.60 -7.23
C LEU A 27 -8.95 -22.11 -7.95
N ASP A 28 -8.82 -21.72 -9.22
CA ASP A 28 -9.93 -21.26 -10.07
C ASP A 28 -11.06 -22.31 -10.22
N THR A 29 -10.75 -23.58 -9.95
CA THR A 29 -11.68 -24.71 -9.97
C THR A 29 -12.43 -24.94 -8.66
N SER A 30 -12.20 -24.11 -7.63
CA SER A 30 -12.85 -24.23 -6.32
C SER A 30 -14.33 -23.83 -6.40
N PRO A 31 -15.25 -24.53 -5.71
CA PRO A 31 -16.67 -24.19 -5.67
C PRO A 31 -16.96 -22.83 -5.00
N VAL A 32 -15.96 -22.23 -4.34
CA VAL A 32 -16.04 -20.88 -3.75
C VAL A 32 -15.22 -19.93 -4.63
N PRO A 33 -15.83 -18.88 -5.22
CA PRO A 33 -15.12 -17.92 -6.07
C PRO A 33 -14.28 -16.95 -5.23
N LEU A 34 -13.20 -17.46 -4.63
CA LEU A 34 -12.35 -16.68 -3.72
C LEU A 34 -11.69 -15.49 -4.43
N ASP A 35 -11.40 -15.59 -5.74
CA ASP A 35 -10.77 -14.50 -6.52
C ASP A 35 -11.66 -13.26 -6.62
N LEU A 36 -12.95 -13.49 -6.84
CA LEU A 36 -13.95 -12.42 -6.83
C LEU A 36 -14.05 -11.79 -5.43
N ILE A 37 -14.06 -12.61 -4.38
CA ILE A 37 -14.12 -12.14 -2.99
C ILE A 37 -12.86 -11.33 -2.63
N GLY A 38 -11.68 -11.78 -3.03
CA GLY A 38 -10.41 -11.08 -2.85
C GLY A 38 -10.42 -9.73 -3.58
N THR A 39 -10.88 -9.73 -4.83
CA THR A 39 -10.99 -8.51 -5.65
C THR A 39 -11.94 -7.47 -5.02
N ILE A 40 -13.13 -7.92 -4.59
CA ILE A 40 -14.10 -7.05 -3.89
C ILE A 40 -13.54 -6.59 -2.55
N GLY A 41 -12.88 -7.48 -1.79
CA GLY A 41 -12.27 -7.16 -0.50
C GLY A 41 -11.19 -6.09 -0.62
N ILE A 42 -10.28 -6.22 -1.58
CA ILE A 42 -9.24 -5.23 -1.87
C ILE A 42 -9.87 -3.88 -2.23
N SER A 43 -10.86 -3.89 -3.14
CA SER A 43 -11.58 -2.67 -3.53
C SER A 43 -12.26 -1.99 -2.34
N LEU A 44 -12.90 -2.76 -1.45
CA LEU A 44 -13.50 -2.26 -0.22
C LEU A 44 -12.48 -1.66 0.75
N ILE A 45 -11.31 -2.31 0.96
CA ILE A 45 -10.24 -1.75 1.81
C ILE A 45 -9.85 -0.37 1.29
N PHE A 46 -9.56 -0.27 -0.01
CA PHE A 46 -9.13 0.97 -0.64
C PHE A 46 -10.23 2.04 -0.62
N PHE A 47 -11.49 1.64 -0.77
CA PHE A 47 -12.64 2.52 -0.61
C PHE A 47 -12.74 3.08 0.82
N PHE A 48 -12.62 2.23 1.84
CA PHE A 48 -12.62 2.67 3.24
C PHE A 48 -11.40 3.52 3.58
N TYR A 49 -10.25 3.23 2.96
CA TYR A 49 -9.06 4.06 3.06
C TYR A 49 -9.31 5.48 2.51
N GLY A 50 -9.97 5.58 1.34
CA GLY A 50 -10.43 6.84 0.77
C GLY A 50 -11.42 7.58 1.68
N LEU A 51 -12.40 6.89 2.27
CA LEU A 51 -13.35 7.47 3.22
C LEU A 51 -12.71 7.98 4.51
N LYS A 52 -11.64 7.33 4.98
CA LYS A 52 -10.86 7.79 6.14
C LYS A 52 -10.05 9.06 5.84
N LEU A 53 -9.80 9.34 4.57
CA LEU A 53 -9.01 10.47 4.14
C LEU A 53 -9.86 11.75 4.10
N SER A 54 -9.70 12.64 5.08
CA SER A 54 -10.39 13.93 5.09
C SER A 54 -9.62 14.98 4.27
N PRO A 55 -10.17 15.48 3.14
CA PRO A 55 -9.54 16.52 2.34
C PRO A 55 -9.41 17.84 3.10
N GLN A 56 -10.31 18.13 4.06
CA GLN A 56 -10.21 19.33 4.89
C GLN A 56 -8.99 19.26 5.82
N LYS A 57 -8.73 18.08 6.43
CA LYS A 57 -7.53 17.87 7.25
C LYS A 57 -6.26 17.92 6.41
N LEU A 58 -6.32 17.40 5.18
CA LEU A 58 -5.22 17.54 4.23
C LEU A 58 -4.93 19.00 3.92
N LYS A 59 -5.96 19.75 3.56
CA LYS A 59 -5.84 21.16 3.18
C LYS A 59 -5.39 22.06 4.32
N ALA A 60 -5.82 21.77 5.56
CA ALA A 60 -5.35 22.48 6.74
C ALA A 60 -3.85 22.26 7.04
N GLY A 61 -3.28 21.11 6.61
CA GLY A 61 -1.86 20.80 6.73
C GLY A 61 -0.97 21.43 5.65
N LEU A 62 -1.53 21.91 4.54
CA LEU A 62 -0.81 22.38 3.34
C LEU A 62 -0.16 23.77 3.44
N SER A 63 0.05 24.29 4.65
CA SER A 63 0.67 25.62 4.85
C SER A 63 2.06 25.75 4.20
N ASN A 64 2.81 24.65 4.06
CA ASN A 64 4.14 24.62 3.44
C ASN A 64 4.21 23.66 2.24
N TYR A 65 3.46 23.94 1.16
CA TYR A 65 3.44 23.11 -0.05
C TYR A 65 4.82 22.80 -0.64
N LYS A 66 5.78 23.72 -0.57
CA LYS A 66 7.17 23.51 -1.05
C LYS A 66 7.85 22.35 -0.32
N LEU A 67 7.68 22.28 1.01
CA LEU A 67 8.22 21.19 1.82
C LEU A 67 7.58 19.86 1.42
N HIS A 68 6.26 19.83 1.23
CA HIS A 68 5.57 18.61 0.87
C HIS A 68 5.99 18.09 -0.50
N ILE A 69 6.07 18.97 -1.51
CA ILE A 69 6.55 18.60 -2.85
C ILE A 69 7.98 18.06 -2.77
N LEU A 70 8.88 18.72 -2.04
CA LEU A 70 10.25 18.25 -1.90
C LEU A 70 10.33 16.85 -1.29
N VAL A 71 9.56 16.59 -0.22
CA VAL A 71 9.53 15.28 0.43
C VAL A 71 8.96 14.22 -0.51
N GLN A 72 7.82 14.47 -1.14
CA GLN A 72 7.21 13.49 -2.06
C GLN A 72 8.09 13.22 -3.28
N ALA A 73 8.71 14.26 -3.85
CA ALA A 73 9.64 14.10 -4.96
C ALA A 73 10.90 13.33 -4.54
N SER A 74 11.39 13.55 -3.32
CA SER A 74 12.52 12.79 -2.81
C SER A 74 12.16 11.29 -2.68
N THR A 75 10.98 10.98 -2.13
CA THR A 75 10.51 9.60 -1.96
C THR A 75 10.26 8.90 -3.29
N PHE A 76 9.53 9.53 -4.21
CA PHE A 76 9.00 8.84 -5.40
C PHE A 76 9.76 9.11 -6.71
N LEU A 77 10.72 10.03 -6.71
CA LEU A 77 11.57 10.31 -7.88
C LEU A 77 13.04 10.10 -7.52
N LEU A 78 13.54 10.79 -6.50
CA LEU A 78 14.98 10.78 -6.21
C LEU A 78 15.48 9.38 -5.82
N PHE A 79 14.85 8.68 -4.88
CA PHE A 79 15.30 7.34 -4.50
C PHE A 79 15.18 6.30 -5.62
N PRO A 80 14.06 6.19 -6.36
CA PRO A 80 13.98 5.29 -7.51
C PRO A 80 15.02 5.59 -8.58
N LEU A 81 15.26 6.87 -8.90
CA LEU A 81 16.26 7.29 -9.88
C LEU A 81 17.69 6.95 -9.43
N LEU A 82 17.98 7.06 -8.13
CA LEU A 82 19.27 6.65 -7.59
C LEU A 82 19.50 5.15 -7.79
N ILE A 83 18.51 4.30 -7.51
CA ILE A 83 18.64 2.85 -7.74
C ILE A 83 18.73 2.52 -9.23
N LEU A 84 18.05 3.27 -10.10
CA LEU A 84 18.13 3.10 -11.55
C LEU A 84 19.54 3.35 -12.10
N LEU A 85 20.30 4.26 -11.51
CA LEU A 85 21.68 4.52 -11.92
C LEU A 85 22.59 3.29 -11.78
N PHE A 86 22.25 2.37 -10.87
CA PHE A 86 23.01 1.13 -10.67
C PHE A 86 22.56 -0.01 -11.59
N ARG A 87 21.45 0.13 -12.33
CA ARG A 87 20.95 -0.91 -13.24
C ARG A 87 21.98 -1.37 -14.28
N PRO A 88 22.79 -0.49 -14.91
CA PRO A 88 23.81 -0.92 -15.88
C PRO A 88 24.93 -1.80 -15.30
N LEU A 89 25.05 -1.88 -13.97
CA LEU A 89 26.03 -2.75 -13.31
C LEU A 89 25.54 -4.19 -13.13
N ILE A 90 24.26 -4.44 -13.41
CA ILE A 90 23.63 -5.75 -13.33
C ILE A 90 23.99 -6.56 -14.57
N GLN A 91 24.53 -7.75 -14.36
CA GLN A 91 25.06 -8.61 -15.44
C GLN A 91 24.33 -9.96 -15.53
N ASN A 92 23.68 -10.39 -14.46
CA ASN A 92 23.13 -11.74 -14.32
C ASN A 92 21.69 -11.70 -13.74
N GLU A 93 20.91 -12.75 -13.95
CA GLU A 93 19.52 -12.85 -13.45
C GLU A 93 19.40 -12.75 -11.92
N GLU A 94 20.32 -13.35 -11.16
CA GLU A 94 20.33 -13.24 -9.69
C GLU A 94 20.49 -11.79 -9.22
N GLN A 95 21.33 -11.03 -9.93
CA GLN A 95 21.55 -9.62 -9.64
C GLN A 95 20.34 -8.77 -10.03
N GLU A 96 19.63 -9.13 -11.10
CA GLU A 96 18.37 -8.47 -11.51
C GLU A 96 17.28 -8.67 -10.45
N ILE A 97 17.14 -9.87 -9.89
CA ILE A 97 16.19 -10.14 -8.80
C ILE A 97 16.51 -9.29 -7.57
N LEU A 98 17.79 -9.22 -7.18
CA LEU A 98 18.23 -8.39 -6.05
C LEU A 98 17.99 -6.91 -6.34
N TRP A 99 18.33 -6.43 -7.54
CA TRP A 99 18.09 -5.06 -7.95
C TRP A 99 16.60 -4.71 -7.90
N LEU A 100 15.73 -5.59 -8.39
CA LEU A 100 14.28 -5.40 -8.38
C LEU A 100 13.73 -5.34 -6.95
N ALA A 101 14.30 -6.09 -6.01
CA ALA A 101 13.96 -5.98 -4.58
C ALA A 101 14.38 -4.63 -3.98
N PHE A 102 15.60 -4.15 -4.27
CA PHE A 102 16.04 -2.81 -3.84
C PHE A 102 15.22 -1.69 -4.50
N PHE A 103 14.89 -1.85 -5.78
CA PHE A 103 14.06 -0.91 -6.52
C PHE A 103 12.65 -0.85 -5.94
N PHE A 104 12.05 -2.01 -5.63
CA PHE A 104 10.78 -2.10 -4.91
C PHE A 104 10.83 -1.34 -3.58
N LEU A 105 11.85 -1.57 -2.76
CA LEU A 105 12.03 -0.84 -1.50
C LEU A 105 12.16 0.68 -1.69
N ALA A 106 12.81 1.11 -2.77
CA ALA A 106 13.01 2.53 -3.08
C ALA A 106 11.74 3.25 -3.56
N VAL A 107 10.76 2.52 -4.12
CA VAL A 107 9.50 3.10 -4.61
C VAL A 107 8.37 3.06 -3.57
N LEU A 108 8.60 2.41 -2.41
CA LEU A 108 7.62 2.32 -1.33
C LEU A 108 7.37 3.68 -0.65
N PRO A 109 6.16 3.88 -0.11
CA PRO A 109 5.85 5.09 0.64
C PRO A 109 6.60 5.18 1.98
N SER A 110 6.74 6.40 2.50
CA SER A 110 7.39 6.65 3.78
C SER A 110 6.59 6.10 4.97
N THR A 111 7.27 5.48 5.93
CA THR A 111 6.64 5.00 7.16
C THR A 111 6.34 6.15 8.13
N VAL A 112 5.13 6.18 8.69
CA VAL A 112 4.71 7.25 9.62
C VAL A 112 5.52 7.19 10.92
N SER A 113 5.73 6.00 11.48
CA SER A 113 6.40 5.86 12.79
C SER A 113 7.87 6.28 12.74
N SER A 114 8.66 5.71 11.82
CA SER A 114 10.11 5.94 11.77
C SER A 114 10.44 7.38 11.37
N SER A 115 9.78 7.91 10.34
CA SER A 115 10.03 9.28 9.87
C SER A 115 9.73 10.33 10.95
N VAL A 116 8.67 10.15 11.74
CA VAL A 116 8.32 11.06 12.83
C VAL A 116 9.34 11.02 13.96
N VAL A 117 9.84 9.82 14.31
CA VAL A 117 10.90 9.67 15.33
C VAL A 117 12.21 10.31 14.85
N MET A 118 12.62 10.08 13.61
CA MET A 118 13.85 10.69 13.06
C MET A 118 13.73 12.22 13.01
N VAL A 119 12.58 12.75 12.60
CA VAL A 119 12.34 14.20 12.54
C VAL A 119 12.31 14.81 13.94
N SER A 120 11.75 14.12 14.95
CA SER A 120 11.74 14.63 16.32
C SER A 120 13.14 14.68 16.93
N ILE A 121 14.00 13.68 16.66
CA ILE A 121 15.40 13.68 17.07
C ILE A 121 16.16 14.84 16.41
N ALA A 122 15.88 15.12 15.14
CA ALA A 122 16.46 16.24 14.40
C ALA A 122 15.86 17.62 14.78
N LYS A 123 14.95 17.69 15.76
CA LYS A 123 14.19 18.89 16.16
C LYS A 123 13.46 19.56 14.99
N GLY A 124 13.01 18.76 14.02
CA GLY A 124 12.28 19.22 12.85
C GLY A 124 10.76 19.32 13.06
N ASN A 125 10.03 19.55 11.97
CA ASN A 125 8.57 19.74 12.01
C ASN A 125 7.82 18.39 12.05
N ILE A 126 7.49 17.93 13.26
CA ILE A 126 6.76 16.67 13.51
C ILE A 126 5.39 16.62 12.81
N PRO A 127 4.51 17.66 12.91
CA PRO A 127 3.25 17.67 12.17
C PRO A 127 3.42 17.48 10.66
N ALA A 128 4.40 18.15 10.06
CA ALA A 128 4.69 18.01 8.64
C ALA A 128 5.22 16.61 8.29
N ALA A 129 5.97 15.96 9.17
CA ALA A 129 6.42 14.58 8.98
C ALA A 129 5.25 13.59 8.99
N ILE A 130 4.35 13.68 9.97
CA ILE A 130 3.13 12.86 10.04
C ILE A 130 2.30 13.05 8.77
N PHE A 131 2.16 14.30 8.34
CA PHE A 131 1.39 14.65 7.16
C PHE A 131 1.99 14.09 5.87
N ASN A 132 3.30 14.30 5.65
CA ASN A 132 4.00 13.80 4.48
C ASN A 132 4.01 12.27 4.41
N ALA A 133 4.18 11.59 5.55
CA ALA A 133 4.13 10.13 5.59
C ALA A 133 2.72 9.61 5.24
N SER A 134 1.67 10.31 5.68
CA SER A 134 0.28 9.96 5.34
C SER A 134 -0.01 10.17 3.85
N ILE A 135 0.38 11.34 3.29
CA ILE A 135 0.28 11.62 1.85
C ILE A 135 1.05 10.59 1.04
N SER A 136 2.29 10.31 1.45
CA SER A 136 3.14 9.35 0.77
C SER A 136 2.48 7.99 0.72
N GLY A 137 1.86 7.51 1.82
CA GLY A 137 1.07 6.27 1.80
C GLY A 137 0.00 6.23 0.71
N ILE A 138 -0.77 7.30 0.56
CA ILE A 138 -1.84 7.40 -0.45
C ILE A 138 -1.27 7.44 -1.87
N ILE A 139 -0.25 8.28 -2.08
CA ILE A 139 0.41 8.42 -3.39
C ILE A 139 1.10 7.10 -3.77
N GLY A 140 1.76 6.45 -2.82
CA GLY A 140 2.53 5.22 -3.01
C GLY A 140 1.66 4.04 -3.43
N ILE A 141 0.40 3.98 -2.97
CA ILE A 141 -0.58 2.98 -3.44
C ILE A 141 -0.71 3.00 -4.98
N ALA A 142 -0.64 4.18 -5.59
CA ALA A 142 -0.71 4.34 -7.04
C ALA A 142 0.67 4.30 -7.70
N ILE A 143 1.66 5.03 -7.15
CA ILE A 143 2.97 5.23 -7.78
C ILE A 143 3.86 3.98 -7.73
N THR A 144 3.84 3.23 -6.62
CA THR A 144 4.69 2.04 -6.43
C THR A 144 4.51 1.04 -7.59
N PRO A 145 3.29 0.60 -7.92
CA PRO A 145 3.12 -0.35 -9.01
C PRO A 145 3.30 0.26 -10.40
N LEU A 146 3.16 1.59 -10.57
CA LEU A 146 3.52 2.25 -11.83
C LEU A 146 5.02 2.16 -12.09
N TRP A 147 5.85 2.37 -11.06
CA TRP A 147 7.29 2.14 -11.18
C TRP A 147 7.61 0.68 -11.42
N MET A 148 7.07 -0.24 -10.61
CA MET A 148 7.38 -1.66 -10.70
C MET A 148 6.91 -2.27 -12.02
N GLY A 149 5.74 -1.87 -12.51
CA GLY A 149 5.17 -2.36 -13.75
C GLY A 149 6.06 -2.12 -14.96
N HIS A 150 6.99 -1.15 -14.92
CA HIS A 150 7.94 -0.93 -16.00
C HIS A 150 9.05 -2.00 -16.07
N PHE A 151 9.45 -2.59 -14.93
CA PHE A 151 10.62 -3.47 -14.82
C PHE A 151 10.28 -4.95 -14.65
N VAL A 152 9.08 -5.27 -14.17
CA VAL A 152 8.66 -6.68 -13.95
C VAL A 152 8.49 -7.47 -15.27
N ASN A 153 8.40 -6.78 -16.41
CA ASN A 153 8.16 -7.40 -17.71
C ASN A 153 9.34 -8.18 -18.31
N GLU A 154 10.57 -7.99 -17.83
CA GLU A 154 11.72 -8.74 -18.34
C GLU A 154 11.78 -10.19 -17.82
N ILE A 155 11.02 -10.53 -16.76
CA ILE A 155 11.07 -11.85 -16.11
C ILE A 155 9.94 -12.80 -16.58
N ARG A 156 8.85 -12.27 -17.18
CA ARG A 156 7.74 -13.08 -17.74
C ARG A 156 7.14 -12.43 -18.99
N SER A 157 7.37 -13.06 -20.14
CA SER A 157 7.10 -12.60 -21.51
C SER A 157 5.62 -12.45 -21.92
N ASP A 158 4.68 -12.34 -20.98
CA ASP A 158 3.23 -12.37 -21.29
C ASP A 158 2.39 -11.38 -20.45
N PHE A 159 3.03 -10.35 -19.88
CA PHE A 159 2.33 -9.32 -19.10
C PHE A 159 1.91 -8.13 -19.97
N ASP A 160 0.65 -8.14 -20.38
CA ASP A 160 0.01 -7.02 -21.07
C ASP A 160 -0.12 -5.81 -20.13
N PHE A 161 0.73 -4.79 -20.35
CA PHE A 161 0.74 -3.55 -19.58
C PHE A 161 -0.66 -2.90 -19.54
N SER A 162 -1.45 -3.01 -20.60
CA SER A 162 -2.81 -2.44 -20.62
C SER A 162 -3.72 -3.05 -19.54
N THR A 163 -3.53 -4.35 -19.26
CA THR A 163 -4.34 -5.11 -18.31
C THR A 163 -3.92 -4.84 -16.87
N ILE A 164 -2.62 -4.71 -16.59
CA ILE A 164 -2.15 -4.36 -15.23
C ILE A 164 -2.59 -2.94 -14.88
N TYR A 165 -2.38 -1.97 -15.77
CA TYR A 165 -2.68 -0.56 -15.51
C TYR A 165 -4.18 -0.33 -15.37
N SER A 166 -4.99 -0.97 -16.21
CA SER A 166 -6.46 -0.91 -16.08
C SER A 166 -6.95 -1.57 -14.80
N LYS A 167 -6.41 -2.74 -14.42
CA LYS A 167 -6.71 -3.35 -13.11
C LYS A 167 -6.32 -2.44 -11.96
N LEU A 168 -5.16 -1.81 -12.00
CA LEU A 168 -4.71 -0.91 -10.93
C LEU A 168 -5.59 0.33 -10.80
N LEU A 169 -5.92 0.94 -11.95
CA LEU A 169 -6.82 2.09 -12.00
C LEU A 169 -8.21 1.74 -11.48
N LEU A 170 -8.77 0.61 -11.88
CA LEU A 170 -10.14 0.21 -11.53
C LEU A 170 -10.26 -0.39 -10.13
N GLN A 171 -9.27 -1.16 -9.68
CA GLN A 171 -9.35 -1.92 -8.42
C GLN A 171 -8.78 -1.15 -7.24
N ILE A 172 -7.88 -0.19 -7.49
CA ILE A 172 -7.21 0.57 -6.44
C ILE A 172 -7.57 2.05 -6.54
N LEU A 173 -7.29 2.70 -7.68
CA LEU A 173 -7.45 4.15 -7.78
C LEU A 173 -8.91 4.59 -7.71
N LEU A 174 -9.79 3.91 -8.44
CA LEU A 174 -11.22 4.20 -8.51
C LEU A 174 -11.90 4.10 -7.12
N PRO A 175 -11.79 3.00 -6.36
CA PRO A 175 -12.41 2.94 -5.04
C PRO A 175 -11.85 3.98 -4.07
N VAL A 176 -10.54 4.30 -4.10
CA VAL A 176 -9.97 5.38 -3.28
C VAL A 176 -10.63 6.72 -3.64
N ILE A 177 -10.69 7.07 -4.93
CA ILE A 177 -11.27 8.35 -5.39
C ILE A 177 -12.75 8.43 -4.98
N VAL A 178 -13.52 7.36 -5.21
CA VAL A 178 -14.94 7.27 -4.84
C VAL A 178 -15.10 7.42 -3.32
N GLY A 179 -14.22 6.79 -2.53
CA GLY A 179 -14.18 6.94 -1.07
C GLY A 179 -13.89 8.37 -0.63
N VAL A 180 -12.91 9.03 -1.24
CA VAL A 180 -12.56 10.43 -0.93
C VAL A 180 -13.71 11.40 -1.28
N LEU A 181 -14.39 11.19 -2.40
CA LEU A 181 -15.53 12.02 -2.81
C LEU A 181 -16.73 11.84 -1.85
N LEU A 182 -17.01 10.59 -1.47
CA LEU A 182 -18.08 10.26 -0.52
C LEU A 182 -17.74 10.63 0.94
N GLN A 183 -16.47 10.90 1.24
CA GLN A 183 -16.02 11.30 2.58
C GLN A 183 -16.73 12.55 3.08
N LYS A 184 -17.08 13.51 2.22
CA LYS A 184 -17.80 14.72 2.62
C LYS A 184 -19.20 14.42 3.18
N TYR A 185 -19.84 13.35 2.70
CA TYR A 185 -21.20 12.96 3.09
C TYR A 185 -21.19 11.90 4.21
N TRP A 186 -20.26 10.94 4.15
CA TRP A 186 -20.23 9.77 5.03
C TRP A 186 -19.11 9.81 6.07
N GLY A 187 -18.25 10.83 6.04
CA GLY A 187 -17.11 10.97 6.94
C GLY A 187 -17.48 11.13 8.41
N ASP A 188 -18.62 11.77 8.70
CA ASP A 188 -19.12 11.91 10.09
C ASP A 188 -19.74 10.61 10.62
N PHE A 189 -20.41 9.85 9.75
CA PHE A 189 -20.92 8.51 10.06
C PHE A 189 -19.77 7.53 10.34
N MET A 190 -18.67 7.63 9.57
CA MET A 190 -17.45 6.82 9.79
C MET A 190 -16.66 7.22 11.03
N ARG A 191 -16.57 8.52 11.34
CA ARG A 191 -15.93 9.00 12.59
C ARG A 191 -16.62 8.42 13.82
N LYS A 192 -17.95 8.27 13.76
CA LYS A 192 -18.78 7.70 14.83
C LYS A 192 -18.64 6.17 14.97
N HIS A 193 -18.18 5.47 13.94
CA HIS A 193 -18.00 4.01 13.90
C HIS A 193 -16.56 3.53 13.70
N ASN A 194 -15.56 4.41 13.86
CA ASN A 194 -14.16 4.15 13.53
C ASN A 194 -13.58 2.89 14.23
N SER A 195 -14.08 2.56 15.43
CA SER A 195 -13.77 1.32 16.17
C SER A 195 -14.13 0.04 15.39
N LYS A 196 -15.30 0.00 14.74
CA LYS A 196 -15.73 -1.14 13.92
C LYS A 196 -14.96 -1.23 12.61
N LEU A 197 -14.50 -0.10 12.05
CA LEU A 197 -13.64 -0.05 10.87
C LEU A 197 -12.21 -0.53 11.12
N THR A 198 -11.62 -0.26 12.28
CA THR A 198 -10.33 -0.87 12.67
C THR A 198 -10.45 -2.37 12.89
N LEU A 199 -11.61 -2.86 13.33
CA LEU A 199 -11.88 -4.29 13.41
C LEU A 199 -12.03 -4.89 11.99
N PHE A 200 -12.72 -4.17 11.10
CA PHE A 200 -12.94 -4.57 9.71
C PHE A 200 -11.65 -4.56 8.89
N ASP A 201 -10.78 -3.54 8.99
CA ASP A 201 -9.45 -3.55 8.36
C ASP A 201 -8.61 -4.74 8.83
N LYS A 202 -8.67 -5.07 10.13
CA LYS A 202 -7.98 -6.25 10.67
C LYS A 202 -8.57 -7.56 10.13
N SER A 203 -9.89 -7.63 9.94
CA SER A 203 -10.59 -8.76 9.35
C SER A 203 -10.31 -8.90 7.84
N ILE A 204 -10.24 -7.80 7.10
CA ILE A 204 -9.97 -7.86 5.66
C ILE A 204 -8.50 -8.13 5.37
N ILE A 205 -7.55 -7.59 6.14
CA ILE A 205 -6.14 -7.99 5.99
C ILE A 205 -5.97 -9.49 6.32
N GLN A 206 -6.75 -10.04 7.25
CA GLN A 206 -6.81 -11.50 7.48
C GLN A 206 -7.47 -12.25 6.32
N THR A 207 -8.33 -11.66 5.51
CA THR A 207 -8.87 -12.34 4.32
C THR A 207 -7.96 -12.14 3.09
N ALA A 208 -7.26 -11.00 3.00
CA ALA A 208 -6.32 -10.66 1.95
C ALA A 208 -4.95 -11.34 2.11
N ASN A 209 -4.52 -11.72 3.32
CA ASN A 209 -3.33 -12.57 3.50
C ASN A 209 -3.55 -14.03 3.10
N HIS A 210 -4.79 -14.44 2.80
CA HIS A 210 -5.04 -15.70 2.09
C HIS A 210 -4.57 -15.60 0.63
N TRP A 211 -4.34 -14.38 0.14
CA TRP A 211 -4.05 -14.04 -1.27
C TRP A 211 -2.58 -13.68 -1.56
N ILE A 212 -1.71 -13.52 -0.56
CA ILE A 212 -0.32 -13.05 -0.76
C ILE A 212 0.71 -14.21 -0.82
N CYS A 213 0.30 -15.47 -0.57
CA CYS A 213 1.12 -16.64 -0.89
C CYS A 213 0.82 -17.17 -2.30
N ARG A 214 1.07 -16.33 -3.31
CA ARG A 214 1.45 -16.77 -4.66
C ARG A 214 2.34 -15.72 -5.32
#